data_AF-A0AAV3RJN2-F1
#
_entry.id   AF-A0AAV3RJN2-F1
#
_cell.length_a   1.000
_cell.length_b   1.000
_cell.length_c   1.000
_cell.angle_alpha   90.00
_cell.angle_beta   90.00
_cell.angle_gamma   90.00
#
_symmetry.space_group_name_H-M   'P 1'
#
loop_
_entity.id
_entity.type
_entity.pdbx_description
1 polymer ?
#
loop_
_entity_poly.entity_id
_entity_poly.type
_entity_poly.pdbx_seq_one_letter_code
_entity_poly.pdbx_strand_id
1 'polypeptide(L)'
;MWTSHENYIKVVRDVWELPSDKQGVRKFIEKIQHLKRKLKHWNISHFGNIFVELQKAEAEVKNKERDFELTGSVQAKIDLSEATTNHKVLINREEMYWKQKRFLR
;
A
#
# COMPACT_ATOMS: atom_id res chain seq x y z
N MET A 1 3.79 6.84 -0.76
CA MET A 1 3.04 5.76 -1.41
C MET A 1 2.52 6.14 -2.79
N TRP A 2 1.63 7.12 -3.00
CA TRP A 2 1.18 7.44 -4.38
C TRP A 2 2.13 8.38 -5.11
N THR A 3 2.46 9.51 -4.47
CA THR A 3 3.29 10.58 -5.05
C THR A 3 4.73 10.16 -5.39
N SER A 4 5.20 9.07 -4.80
CA SER A 4 6.53 8.51 -5.04
C SER A 4 6.54 7.44 -6.15
N HIS A 5 5.37 7.02 -6.63
CA HIS A 5 5.25 5.98 -7.62
C HIS A 5 5.31 6.58 -9.03
N GLU A 6 6.16 6.04 -9.90
CA GLU A 6 6.40 6.52 -11.28
C GLU A 6 5.11 6.73 -12.10
N ASN A 7 4.16 5.80 -12.00
CA ASN A 7 2.88 5.87 -12.72
C ASN A 7 1.86 6.86 -12.15
N TYR A 8 2.14 7.56 -11.05
CA TYR A 8 1.19 8.49 -10.43
C TYR A 8 0.77 9.60 -11.40
N ILE A 9 1.73 10.26 -12.04
CA ILE A 9 1.47 11.35 -12.99
C ILE A 9 0.64 10.84 -14.18
N LYS A 10 0.89 9.61 -14.62
CA LYS A 10 0.11 8.97 -15.68
C LYS A 10 -1.34 8.75 -15.26
N VAL A 11 -1.57 8.17 -14.08
CA VAL A 11 -2.93 7.95 -13.54
C VAL A 11 -3.70 9.27 -13.40
N VAL A 12 -3.04 10.34 -12.94
CA VAL A 12 -3.67 11.68 -12.84
C VAL A 12 -4.04 12.19 -14.22
N ARG A 13 -3.13 12.10 -15.20
CA ARG A 13 -3.34 12.55 -16.58
C ARG A 13 -4.49 11.82 -17.25
N ASP A 14 -4.52 10.49 -17.16
CA ASP A 14 -5.58 9.66 -17.75
C ASP A 14 -6.96 10.10 -17.26
N VAL A 15 -7.09 10.42 -15.96
CA VAL A 15 -8.35 10.94 -15.40
C VAL A 15 -8.64 12.37 -15.88
N TRP A 16 -7.61 13.19 -16.03
CA TRP A 16 -7.74 14.59 -16.45
C TRP A 16 -8.08 14.75 -17.93
N GLU A 17 -7.78 13.76 -18.76
CA GLU A 17 -8.10 13.75 -20.20
C GLU A 17 -9.51 13.21 -20.49
N LEU A 18 -10.18 12.58 -19.51
CA LEU A 18 -11.55 12.09 -19.69
C LEU A 18 -12.53 13.21 -20.11
N PRO A 19 -13.40 12.96 -21.11
CA PRO A 19 -14.43 13.91 -21.49
C PRO A 19 -15.42 14.14 -20.33
N SER A 20 -15.96 15.34 -20.26
CA SER A 20 -16.96 15.74 -19.26
C SER A 20 -17.91 16.75 -19.88
N ASP A 21 -19.21 16.48 -19.73
CA ASP A 21 -20.29 17.32 -20.24
C ASP A 21 -20.54 18.56 -19.37
N LYS A 22 -19.86 18.64 -18.22
CA LYS A 22 -19.95 19.77 -17.29
C LYS A 22 -18.98 20.87 -17.70
N GLN A 23 -19.30 22.10 -17.32
CA GLN A 23 -18.49 23.29 -17.60
C GLN A 23 -18.07 24.02 -16.33
N GLY A 24 -17.03 24.85 -16.45
CA GLY A 24 -16.49 25.66 -15.35
C GLY A 24 -16.13 24.83 -14.10
N VAL A 25 -16.51 25.35 -12.94
CA VAL A 25 -16.21 24.73 -11.63
C VAL A 25 -16.84 23.34 -11.49
N ARG A 26 -17.98 23.07 -12.14
CA ARG A 26 -18.64 21.76 -12.08
C ARG A 26 -17.82 20.66 -12.78
N LYS A 27 -17.15 21.00 -13.89
CA LYS A 27 -16.19 20.11 -14.57
C LYS A 27 -15.02 19.75 -13.66
N PHE A 28 -14.50 20.76 -12.97
CA PHE A 28 -13.38 20.59 -12.04
C PHE A 28 -13.73 19.67 -10.87
N ILE A 29 -14.89 19.91 -10.22
CA ILE A 29 -15.38 19.05 -9.12
C ILE A 29 -15.55 17.60 -9.59
N GLU A 30 -16.13 17.39 -10.77
CA GLU A 30 -16.29 16.05 -11.33
C GLU A 30 -14.97 15.34 -11.59
N LYS A 31 -13.99 16.03 -12.18
CA LYS A 31 -12.65 15.48 -12.40
C LYS A 31 -11.96 15.11 -11.09
N ILE A 32 -12.07 15.94 -10.05
CA ILE A 32 -11.55 15.62 -8.71
C ILE A 32 -12.24 14.40 -8.12
N GLN A 33 -13.57 14.29 -8.22
CA GLN A 33 -14.29 13.11 -7.72
C GLN A 33 -13.89 11.84 -8.46
N HIS A 34 -13.71 11.92 -9.78
CA HIS A 34 -13.20 10.80 -10.58
C HIS A 34 -11.79 10.42 -10.17
N LEU A 35 -10.91 11.40 -9.98
CA LEU A 35 -9.52 11.17 -9.56
C LEU A 35 -9.47 10.50 -8.19
N LYS A 36 -10.28 10.96 -7.23
CA LYS A 36 -10.40 10.36 -5.91
C LYS A 36 -10.82 8.88 -5.98
N ARG A 37 -11.79 8.55 -6.83
CA ARG A 37 -12.23 7.16 -7.02
C ARG A 37 -11.16 6.30 -7.68
N LYS A 38 -10.52 6.81 -8.74
CA LYS A 38 -9.46 6.10 -9.46
C LYS A 38 -8.24 5.86 -8.56
N LEU A 39 -7.82 6.86 -7.78
CA LEU A 39 -6.75 6.72 -6.80
C LEU A 39 -7.10 5.72 -5.70
N LYS A 40 -8.34 5.71 -5.20
CA LYS A 40 -8.80 4.71 -4.22
C LYS A 40 -8.70 3.29 -4.80
N HIS A 41 -9.15 3.09 -6.03
CA HIS A 41 -9.05 1.79 -6.69
C HIS A 41 -7.60 1.39 -6.95
N TRP A 42 -6.79 2.31 -7.47
CA TRP A 42 -5.37 2.09 -7.72
C TRP A 42 -4.61 1.75 -6.45
N ASN A 43 -4.95 2.39 -5.33
CA ASN A 43 -4.38 2.10 -4.03
C ASN A 43 -4.61 0.63 -3.63
N ILE A 44 -5.84 0.14 -3.78
CA ILE A 44 -6.20 -1.24 -3.44
C ILE A 44 -5.55 -2.22 -4.41
N SER A 45 -5.58 -1.95 -5.71
CA SER A 45 -5.07 -2.88 -6.73
C SER A 45 -3.55 -2.99 -6.73
N HIS A 46 -2.85 -1.90 -6.41
CA HIS A 46 -1.39 -1.81 -6.60
C HIS A 46 -0.60 -1.90 -5.29
N PHE A 47 -1.13 -1.36 -4.20
CA PHE A 47 -0.51 -1.44 -2.88
C PHE A 47 -1.21 -2.44 -1.95
N GLY A 48 -2.29 -3.06 -2.41
CA GLY A 48 -3.06 -4.02 -1.62
C GLY A 48 -3.73 -3.36 -0.41
N ASN A 49 -4.13 -4.21 0.54
CA ASN A 49 -4.50 -3.75 1.87
C ASN A 49 -3.31 -3.99 2.80
N ILE A 50 -2.51 -2.95 3.00
CA ILE A 50 -1.30 -2.97 3.83
C ILE A 50 -1.58 -3.57 5.22
N PHE A 51 -2.76 -3.32 5.80
CA PHE A 51 -3.13 -3.87 7.11
C PHE A 51 -3.39 -5.38 7.07
N VAL A 52 -3.97 -5.88 5.97
CA VAL A 52 -4.18 -7.34 5.78
C VAL A 52 -2.85 -8.03 5.48
N GLU A 53 -1.97 -7.40 4.70
CA GLU A 53 -0.62 -7.92 4.46
C GLU A 53 0.21 -7.95 5.74
N LEU A 54 0.12 -6.91 6.57
CA LEU A 54 0.81 -6.85 7.86
C LEU A 54 0.33 -7.96 8.80
N GLN A 55 -0.98 -8.15 8.93
CA GLN A 55 -1.55 -9.21 9.77
C GLN A 55 -1.11 -10.62 9.31
N LYS A 56 -1.02 -10.84 7.99
CA LYS A 56 -0.51 -12.10 7.44
C LYS A 56 0.97 -12.31 7.75
N ALA A 57 1.79 -11.26 7.57
CA ALA A 57 3.22 -11.32 7.88
C ALA A 57 3.49 -11.52 9.38
N GLU A 58 2.70 -10.90 10.26
CA GLU A 58 2.77 -11.13 11.72
C GLU A 58 2.44 -12.59 12.06
N ALA A 59 1.38 -13.14 11.47
CA ALA A 59 1.02 -14.54 11.66
C ALA A 59 2.11 -15.48 11.14
N GLU A 60 2.74 -15.16 10.00
CA GLU A 60 3.83 -15.92 9.42
C GLU A 60 5.09 -15.91 10.30
N VAL A 61 5.49 -14.73 10.81
CA VAL A 61 6.59 -14.62 11.78
C VAL A 61 6.30 -15.49 13.00
N LYS A 62 5.10 -15.40 13.59
CA LYS A 62 4.71 -16.20 14.75
C LYS A 62 4.69 -17.71 14.47
N ASN A 63 4.39 -18.12 13.24
CA ASN A 63 4.47 -19.52 12.84
C ASN A 63 5.93 -19.98 12.75
N LYS A 64 6.78 -19.20 12.09
CA LYS A 64 8.22 -19.50 11.95
C LYS A 64 8.97 -19.46 13.28
N GLU A 65 8.56 -18.60 14.22
CA GLU A 65 9.08 -18.60 15.59
C GLU A 65 8.78 -19.92 16.31
N ARG A 66 7.53 -20.40 16.24
CA ARG A 66 7.14 -21.70 16.81
C ARG A 66 7.88 -22.87 16.16
N ASP A 67 8.04 -22.85 14.83
CA ASP A 67 8.79 -23.88 14.12
C ASP A 67 10.28 -23.89 14.52
N PHE A 68 10.86 -22.71 14.76
CA PHE A 68 12.22 -22.57 15.27
C PHE A 68 12.36 -23.11 16.70
N GLU A 69 11.42 -22.80 17.60
CA GLU A 69 11.40 -23.33 18.98
C GLU A 69 11.31 -24.87 19.00
N LEU A 70 10.57 -25.47 18.08
CA LEU A 70 10.39 -26.92 18.00
C LEU A 70 11.60 -27.65 17.38
N THR A 71 12.25 -27.05 16.37
CA THR A 71 13.25 -27.75 15.55
C THR A 71 14.69 -27.35 15.88
N GLY A 72 14.92 -26.12 16.36
CA GLY A 72 16.25 -25.58 16.69
C GLY A 72 17.24 -25.51 15.51
N SER A 73 16.78 -25.70 14.28
CA SER A 73 17.61 -25.86 13.09
C SER A 73 18.10 -24.52 12.52
N VAL A 74 19.28 -24.54 11.90
CA VAL A 74 19.86 -23.39 11.18
C VAL A 74 18.95 -22.93 10.04
N GLN A 75 18.26 -23.85 9.36
CA GLN A 75 17.33 -23.50 8.28
C GLN A 75 16.09 -22.76 8.81
N ALA A 76 15.54 -23.20 9.94
CA ALA A 76 14.41 -22.52 10.58
C ALA A 76 14.78 -21.09 11.04
N LYS A 77 16.04 -20.85 11.40
CA LYS A 77 16.55 -19.51 11.72
C LYS A 77 16.63 -18.60 10.48
N ILE A 78 17.04 -19.13 9.34
CA ILE A 78 17.10 -18.38 8.07
C ILE A 78 15.68 -17.98 7.65
N ASP A 79 14.75 -18.93 7.65
CA ASP A 79 13.34 -18.68 7.32
C ASP A 79 12.70 -17.63 8.26
N LEU A 80 13.01 -17.68 9.56
CA LEU A 80 12.56 -16.66 10.51
C LEU A 80 13.16 -15.28 10.20
N SER A 81 14.45 -15.22 9.86
CA SER A 81 15.11 -13.97 9.48
C SER A 81 14.48 -13.36 8.21
N GLU A 82 14.10 -14.18 7.24
CA GLU A 82 13.39 -13.74 6.03
C GLU A 82 12.00 -13.21 6.36
N ALA A 83 11.20 -13.97 7.13
CA ALA A 83 9.87 -13.56 7.55
C ALA A 83 9.88 -12.24 8.35
N THR A 84 10.84 -12.08 9.28
CA THR A 84 10.98 -10.83 10.04
C THR A 84 11.43 -9.65 9.18
N THR A 85 12.27 -9.88 8.17
CA THR A 85 12.68 -8.83 7.22
C THR A 85 11.48 -8.36 6.38
N ASN A 86 10.67 -9.30 5.89
CA ASN A 86 9.43 -8.99 5.17
C ASN A 86 8.45 -8.19 6.04
N HIS A 87 8.27 -8.59 7.29
CA HIS A 87 7.44 -7.86 8.25
C HIS A 87 7.94 -6.42 8.48
N LYS A 88 9.26 -6.21 8.62
CA LYS A 88 9.85 -4.85 8.74
C LYS A 88 9.59 -3.99 7.51
N VAL A 89 9.69 -4.55 6.31
CA VAL A 89 9.38 -3.83 5.06
C VAL A 89 7.91 -3.37 5.05
N LEU A 90 6.99 -4.21 5.53
CA LEU A 90 5.56 -3.88 5.63
C LEU A 90 5.28 -2.79 6.68
N ILE A 91 5.95 -2.81 7.84
CA ILE A 91 5.87 -1.72 8.84
C ILE A 91 6.34 -0.40 8.23
N ASN A 92 7.45 -0.39 7.50
CA ASN A 92 7.94 0.82 6.85
C ASN A 92 6.92 1.37 5.83
N ARG A 93 6.23 0.48 5.11
CA ARG A 93 5.13 0.87 4.22
C ARG A 93 3.98 1.49 5.02
N GLU A 94 3.59 0.92 6.14
CA GLU A 94 2.55 1.47 7.02
C GLU A 94 2.95 2.87 7.55
N GLU A 95 4.19 3.03 8.00
CA GLU A 95 4.69 4.31 8.49
C GLU A 95 4.63 5.39 7.39
N MET A 96 5.01 5.06 6.17
CA MET A 96 4.89 5.97 5.03
C MET A 96 3.43 6.34 4.74
N TYR A 97 2.50 5.39 4.86
CA TYR A 97 1.07 5.67 4.72
C TYR A 97 0.59 6.68 5.77
N TRP A 98 0.92 6.46 7.05
CA TRP A 98 0.52 7.38 8.13
C TRP A 98 1.19 8.75 8.03
N LYS A 99 2.48 8.80 7.65
CA LYS A 99 3.20 10.04 7.35
C LYS A 99 2.48 10.85 6.27
N GLN A 100 2.02 10.22 5.19
CA GLN A 100 1.27 10.92 4.14
C GLN A 100 -0.09 11.42 4.65
N LYS A 101 -0.79 10.61 5.45
CA LYS A 101 -2.11 10.95 5.97
C LYS A 101 -2.07 12.11 6.97
N ARG A 102 -0.99 12.27 7.73
CA ARG A 102 -0.83 13.38 8.69
C ARG A 102 -0.72 14.75 8.01
N PHE A 103 -0.16 14.81 6.81
CA PHE A 103 0.03 16.06 6.05
C PHE A 103 -1.22 16.48 5.26
N LEU A 104 -2.28 15.66 5.30
CA LEU A 104 -3.58 15.94 4.68
C LEU A 104 -4.61 16.48 5.70
N ARG A 105 -4.17 16.88 6.89
CA ARG A 105 -4.99 17.47 7.96
C ARG A 105 -4.85 18.99 8.01
#